data_AF-A0A1K1QNW5-F1
#
_entry.id   AF-A0A1K1QNW5-F1
#
_cell.length_a   1.000
_cell.length_b   1.000
_cell.length_c   1.000
_cell.angle_alpha   90.00
_cell.angle_beta   90.00
_cell.angle_gamma   90.00
#
_symmetry.space_group_name_H-M   'P 1'
#
loop_
_entity.id
_entity.type
_entity.pdbx_description
1 polymer ?
#
loop_
_entity_poly.entity_id
_entity_poly.type
_entity_poly.pdbx_seq_one_letter_code
_entity_poly.pdbx_strand_id
1 'polypeptide(L)'
;MDYPKSVPSAGLVNGKFVDENPLTGTPGSLIPAAWGNGVTQEIVNVIKAGDLTPDETQNDQLLEAIQSVTAKGWNQDLALPISALPLPTIATADARLAITPMALSTSGGRVSIPAGVYISIGQEVVSGRLGRSRTYVTAAWSSADLLPSASYFLRAQVIGGALTFYMQRGSLYDLSPESLKGTVNGASGGGFASTPLDMCLAWVMTGAPGSLPTIRTIYNRAQLTWSQTVNGTGVVYLPLDPHARAARLVAGNPTPSPSAVTSLAFVQAGWVGGNYSYLSPALQSIGNQAGGWSSPYMCVLFSNNVVNDVTVSTVTASFDHSQSRSLWQCFQAEHTLGATTADSDELLLSMGIKGHQALTDYSVGIAVNFTNAINVHLSWELIR
;
A
#
# COMPACT_ATOMS: atom_id res chain seq x y z
N MET A 1 -40.96 13.24 -15.96
CA MET A 1 -41.65 12.54 -17.04
C MET A 1 -42.04 11.14 -16.58
N ASP A 2 -43.29 10.75 -16.82
CA ASP A 2 -43.84 9.39 -16.66
C ASP A 2 -44.88 9.15 -17.77
N TYR A 3 -45.50 7.97 -17.84
CA TYR A 3 -46.63 7.70 -18.74
C TYR A 3 -47.76 8.73 -18.54
N PRO A 4 -48.48 9.13 -19.61
CA PRO A 4 -49.47 10.20 -19.58
C PRO A 4 -50.81 9.76 -18.97
N LYS A 5 -50.82 9.41 -17.68
CA LYS A 5 -51.99 8.89 -16.95
C LYS A 5 -53.07 9.94 -16.77
N SER A 6 -52.72 11.22 -16.77
CA SER A 6 -53.66 12.34 -16.64
C SER A 6 -54.38 12.69 -17.95
N VAL A 7 -53.86 12.24 -19.10
CA VAL A 7 -54.45 12.52 -20.42
C VAL A 7 -55.62 11.55 -20.69
N PRO A 8 -56.87 12.05 -20.79
CA PRO A 8 -58.02 11.20 -21.09
C PRO A 8 -57.86 10.51 -22.44
N SER A 9 -58.29 9.26 -22.51
CA SER A 9 -58.28 8.47 -23.75
C SER A 9 -56.89 8.32 -24.40
N ALA A 10 -55.80 8.38 -23.61
CA ALA A 10 -54.44 8.14 -24.09
C ALA A 10 -54.15 6.67 -24.49
N GLY A 11 -55.14 5.79 -24.39
CA GLY A 11 -55.00 4.37 -24.72
C GLY A 11 -54.12 3.63 -23.72
N LEU A 12 -54.25 3.94 -22.43
CA LEU A 12 -53.48 3.29 -21.36
C LEU A 12 -54.29 2.21 -20.64
N VAL A 13 -53.70 1.05 -20.43
CA VAL A 13 -54.19 0.01 -19.51
C VAL A 13 -53.09 -0.28 -18.50
N ASN A 14 -53.43 -0.26 -17.21
CA ASN A 14 -52.47 -0.40 -16.11
C ASN A 14 -51.27 0.57 -16.20
N GLY A 15 -51.50 1.78 -16.73
CA GLY A 15 -50.48 2.81 -16.85
C GLY A 15 -49.49 2.63 -18.01
N LYS A 16 -49.78 1.78 -19.01
CA LYS A 16 -48.97 1.58 -20.21
C LYS A 16 -49.83 1.63 -21.47
N PHE A 17 -49.26 2.04 -22.60
CA PHE A 17 -49.95 2.10 -23.88
C PHE A 17 -50.39 0.69 -24.32
N VAL A 18 -51.58 0.61 -24.93
CA VAL A 18 -52.13 -0.60 -25.56
C VAL A 18 -52.64 -0.29 -26.96
N ASP A 19 -52.49 -1.24 -27.88
CA ASP A 19 -53.03 -1.10 -29.24
C ASP A 19 -54.56 -1.24 -29.22
N GLU A 20 -55.21 -0.72 -30.27
CA GLU A 20 -56.67 -0.83 -30.42
C GLU A 20 -57.07 -2.30 -30.47
N ASN A 21 -58.21 -2.61 -29.84
CA ASN A 21 -58.83 -3.92 -29.97
C ASN A 21 -60.17 -3.80 -30.71
N PRO A 22 -60.20 -4.06 -32.04
CA PRO A 22 -61.41 -3.99 -32.85
C PRO A 22 -62.49 -5.00 -32.43
N LEU A 23 -62.12 -6.12 -31.78
CA LEU A 23 -63.05 -7.17 -31.37
C LEU A 23 -63.85 -6.79 -30.12
N THR A 24 -63.27 -5.97 -29.25
CA THR A 24 -63.91 -5.47 -28.02
C THR A 24 -64.33 -4.01 -28.11
N GLY A 25 -64.12 -3.37 -29.28
CA GLY A 25 -64.39 -1.95 -29.51
C GLY A 25 -63.62 -1.02 -28.58
N THR A 26 -62.46 -1.46 -28.06
CA THR A 26 -61.67 -0.71 -27.09
C THR A 26 -60.65 0.17 -27.82
N PRO A 27 -60.75 1.51 -27.72
CA PRO A 27 -59.79 2.41 -28.36
C PRO A 27 -58.39 2.22 -27.78
N GLY A 28 -57.38 2.15 -28.65
CA GLY A 28 -55.97 2.04 -28.27
C GLY A 28 -55.23 3.38 -28.33
N SER A 29 -53.93 3.34 -28.10
CA SER A 29 -53.04 4.49 -28.25
C SER A 29 -52.93 4.92 -29.72
N LEU A 30 -52.75 6.22 -29.94
CA LEU A 30 -52.60 6.81 -31.29
C LEU A 30 -51.30 6.38 -32.00
N ILE A 31 -50.34 5.88 -31.21
CA ILE A 31 -49.05 5.34 -31.64
C ILE A 31 -49.01 3.84 -31.32
N PRO A 32 -48.19 3.03 -32.03
CA PRO A 32 -48.01 1.63 -31.66
C PRO A 32 -47.57 1.50 -30.20
N ALA A 33 -48.30 0.69 -29.43
CA ALA A 33 -48.09 0.55 -28.00
C ALA A 33 -46.67 0.09 -27.65
N ALA A 34 -46.12 -0.83 -28.45
CA ALA A 34 -44.75 -1.29 -28.28
C ALA A 34 -43.73 -0.15 -28.40
N TRP A 35 -43.92 0.78 -29.34
CA TRP A 35 -43.02 1.91 -29.54
C TRP A 35 -43.16 2.93 -28.39
N GLY A 36 -44.39 3.32 -28.05
CA GLY A 36 -44.65 4.27 -26.96
C GLY A 36 -44.13 3.75 -25.61
N ASN A 37 -44.40 2.49 -25.29
CA ASN A 37 -43.90 1.86 -24.07
C ASN A 37 -42.36 1.77 -24.06
N GLY A 38 -41.73 1.45 -25.19
CA GLY A 38 -40.27 1.35 -25.28
C GLY A 38 -39.58 2.67 -24.92
N VAL A 39 -39.98 3.76 -25.59
CA VAL A 39 -39.39 5.09 -25.36
C VAL A 39 -39.67 5.59 -23.95
N THR A 40 -40.93 5.52 -23.48
CA THR A 40 -41.28 6.00 -22.14
C THR A 40 -40.59 5.20 -21.04
N GLN A 41 -40.49 3.87 -21.19
CA GLN A 41 -39.83 3.02 -20.20
C GLN A 41 -38.32 3.31 -20.12
N GLU A 42 -37.66 3.58 -21.24
CA GLU A 42 -36.23 3.92 -21.24
C GLU A 42 -35.96 5.22 -20.49
N ILE A 43 -36.77 6.25 -20.71
CA ILE A 43 -36.68 7.52 -20.00
C ILE A 43 -36.96 7.32 -18.50
N VAL A 44 -38.00 6.58 -18.14
CA VAL A 44 -38.34 6.27 -16.73
C VAL A 44 -37.20 5.53 -16.03
N ASN A 45 -36.52 4.61 -16.73
CA ASN A 45 -35.36 3.90 -16.17
C ASN A 45 -34.19 4.83 -15.89
N VAL A 46 -33.91 5.78 -16.80
CA VAL A 46 -32.85 6.81 -16.60
C VAL A 46 -33.18 7.70 -15.40
N ILE A 47 -34.43 8.15 -15.27
CA ILE A 47 -34.89 8.98 -14.13
C ILE A 47 -34.69 8.25 -12.80
N LYS A 48 -35.11 6.97 -12.73
CA LYS A 48 -34.92 6.14 -11.52
C LYS A 48 -33.46 5.89 -11.21
N ALA A 49 -32.60 5.68 -12.21
CA ALA A 49 -31.16 5.54 -12.02
C ALA A 49 -30.50 6.83 -11.49
N GLY A 50 -31.12 7.99 -11.77
CA GLY A 50 -30.76 9.28 -11.16
C GLY A 50 -31.20 9.46 -9.70
N ASP A 51 -31.84 8.45 -9.09
CA ASP A 51 -32.54 8.49 -7.80
C ASP A 51 -33.68 9.54 -7.75
N LEU A 52 -34.32 9.80 -8.89
CA LEU A 52 -35.49 10.66 -9.00
C LEU A 52 -36.76 9.82 -9.16
N THR A 53 -37.89 10.35 -8.68
CA THR A 53 -39.21 9.73 -8.86
C THR A 53 -39.84 10.26 -10.15
N PRO A 54 -40.17 9.41 -11.14
CA PRO A 54 -40.86 9.83 -12.35
C PRO A 54 -42.19 10.54 -12.05
N ASP A 55 -42.37 11.72 -12.64
CA ASP A 55 -43.56 12.56 -12.51
C ASP A 55 -44.04 13.00 -13.90
N GLU A 56 -45.29 12.71 -14.23
CA GLU A 56 -45.91 13.07 -15.50
C GLU A 56 -45.92 14.59 -15.76
N THR A 57 -45.94 15.40 -14.70
CA THR A 57 -46.06 16.86 -14.78
C THR A 57 -44.73 17.61 -14.97
N GLN A 58 -43.59 16.91 -14.85
CA GLN A 58 -42.26 17.50 -14.93
C GLN A 58 -41.53 17.08 -16.21
N ASN A 59 -41.16 18.04 -17.07
CA ASN A 59 -40.63 17.78 -18.42
C ASN A 59 -39.09 17.86 -18.52
N ASP A 60 -38.41 18.14 -17.41
CA ASP A 60 -36.96 18.29 -17.29
C ASP A 60 -36.28 17.14 -16.53
N GLN A 61 -37.04 16.22 -15.93
CA GLN A 61 -36.48 15.12 -15.11
C GLN A 61 -35.46 14.22 -15.84
N LEU A 62 -35.53 14.10 -17.18
CA LEU A 62 -34.49 13.38 -17.93
C LEU A 62 -33.15 14.14 -17.87
N LEU A 63 -33.19 15.47 -18.04
CA LEU A 63 -32.02 16.32 -17.93
C LEU A 63 -31.49 16.32 -16.49
N GLU A 64 -32.38 16.46 -15.50
CA GLU A 64 -31.99 16.40 -14.08
C GLU A 64 -31.37 15.05 -13.71
N ALA A 65 -31.90 13.94 -14.22
CA ALA A 65 -31.33 12.62 -14.00
C ALA A 65 -29.92 12.50 -14.60
N ILE A 66 -29.71 13.01 -15.83
CA ILE A 66 -28.39 13.05 -16.48
C ILE A 66 -27.42 13.92 -15.67
N GLN A 67 -27.87 15.08 -15.19
CA GLN A 67 -27.06 15.97 -14.35
C GLN A 67 -26.73 15.34 -13.00
N SER A 68 -27.69 14.70 -12.34
CA SER A 68 -27.53 13.96 -11.07
C SER A 68 -26.51 12.82 -11.22
N VAL A 69 -26.66 11.98 -12.24
CA VAL A 69 -25.71 10.89 -12.56
C VAL A 69 -24.30 11.44 -12.82
N THR A 70 -24.20 12.56 -13.54
CA THR A 70 -22.92 13.22 -13.83
C THR A 70 -22.28 13.83 -12.58
N ALA A 71 -23.07 14.48 -11.71
CA ALA A 71 -22.62 15.08 -10.46
C ALA A 71 -22.23 14.05 -9.40
N LYS A 72 -22.86 12.85 -9.40
CA LYS A 72 -22.43 11.68 -8.61
C LYS A 72 -21.09 11.09 -9.08
N GLY A 73 -20.43 11.70 -10.07
CA GLY A 73 -19.07 11.36 -10.48
C GLY A 73 -18.98 10.16 -11.42
N TRP A 74 -20.09 9.69 -11.99
CA TRP A 74 -20.06 8.54 -12.92
C TRP A 74 -19.35 8.86 -14.24
N ASN A 75 -19.17 10.15 -14.56
CA ASN A 75 -18.51 10.65 -15.77
C ASN A 75 -17.22 11.45 -15.52
N GLN A 76 -16.67 11.46 -14.30
CA GLN A 76 -15.27 11.86 -14.17
C GLN A 76 -14.39 10.67 -14.53
N ASP A 77 -14.11 10.53 -15.82
CA ASP A 77 -12.94 9.82 -16.28
C ASP A 77 -11.70 10.56 -15.75
N LEU A 78 -11.36 10.35 -14.47
CA LEU A 78 -10.05 10.71 -13.88
C LEU A 78 -8.96 9.77 -14.43
N ALA A 79 -9.09 9.37 -15.70
CA ALA A 79 -8.10 8.57 -16.38
C ALA A 79 -6.88 9.48 -16.58
N LEU A 80 -5.78 9.10 -15.95
CA LEU A 80 -4.50 9.79 -16.04
C LEU A 80 -3.58 8.99 -16.97
N PRO A 81 -2.54 9.63 -17.53
CA PRO A 81 -1.40 8.88 -18.04
C PRO A 81 -0.96 7.83 -17.03
N ILE A 82 -0.68 6.61 -17.47
CA ILE A 82 -0.33 5.50 -16.55
C ILE A 82 0.84 5.86 -15.63
N SER A 83 1.80 6.65 -16.11
CA SER A 83 2.95 7.14 -15.34
C SER A 83 2.59 8.12 -14.20
N ALA A 84 1.41 8.75 -14.25
CA ALA A 84 0.92 9.66 -13.23
C ALA A 84 0.00 8.97 -12.21
N LEU A 85 -0.28 7.67 -12.39
CA LEU A 85 -1.07 6.91 -11.42
C LEU A 85 -0.26 6.62 -10.15
N PRO A 86 -0.91 6.66 -8.97
CA PRO A 86 -0.27 6.29 -7.72
C PRO A 86 0.08 4.80 -7.70
N LEU A 87 1.04 4.44 -6.84
CA LEU A 87 1.32 3.03 -6.56
C LEU A 87 0.13 2.35 -5.86
N PRO A 88 -0.01 1.02 -6.02
CA PRO A 88 -1.09 0.27 -5.39
C PRO A 88 -1.03 0.35 -3.86
N THR A 89 -2.19 0.33 -3.22
CA THR A 89 -2.32 0.44 -1.76
C THR A 89 -3.21 -0.65 -1.19
N ILE A 90 -2.82 -1.19 -0.02
CA ILE A 90 -3.62 -2.15 0.75
C ILE A 90 -4.13 -1.44 2.00
N ALA A 91 -5.45 -1.49 2.23
CA ALA A 91 -6.10 -0.81 3.35
C ALA A 91 -6.03 -1.63 4.65
N THR A 92 -4.81 -1.96 5.09
CA THR A 92 -4.53 -2.51 6.42
C THR A 92 -3.60 -1.58 7.19
N ALA A 93 -3.53 -1.72 8.51
CA ALA A 93 -2.67 -0.87 9.35
C ALA A 93 -1.19 -0.92 8.93
N ASP A 94 -0.71 -2.10 8.55
CA ASP A 94 0.65 -2.36 8.09
C ASP A 94 0.81 -2.34 6.56
N ALA A 95 -0.27 -2.07 5.83
CA ALA A 95 -0.33 -2.03 4.37
C ALA A 95 0.20 -3.30 3.67
N ARG A 96 0.00 -4.47 4.29
CA ARG A 96 0.28 -5.79 3.74
C ARG A 96 -0.97 -6.66 3.70
N LEU A 97 -1.00 -7.58 2.74
CA LEU A 97 -2.06 -8.59 2.68
C LEU A 97 -1.63 -9.82 3.48
N ALA A 98 -2.53 -10.33 4.32
CA ALA A 98 -2.32 -11.60 5.00
C ALA A 98 -2.29 -12.74 3.97
N ILE A 99 -1.25 -13.58 4.04
CA ILE A 99 -1.04 -14.70 3.13
C ILE A 99 -0.77 -15.95 3.96
N THR A 100 -1.58 -16.98 3.75
CA THR A 100 -1.48 -18.25 4.50
C THR A 100 -0.80 -19.30 3.63
N PRO A 101 0.39 -19.79 3.99
CA PRO A 101 1.04 -20.91 3.32
C PRO A 101 0.41 -22.25 3.76
N MET A 102 0.37 -23.21 2.83
CA MET A 102 -0.05 -24.59 3.10
C MET A 102 0.99 -25.55 2.51
N ALA A 103 1.45 -26.49 3.34
CA ALA A 103 2.33 -27.57 2.90
C ALA A 103 1.52 -28.65 2.17
N LEU A 104 2.08 -29.20 1.09
CA LEU A 104 1.50 -30.30 0.34
C LEU A 104 2.56 -31.39 0.14
N SER A 105 2.21 -32.65 0.36
CA SER A 105 3.16 -33.77 0.34
C SER A 105 3.80 -34.04 -1.03
N THR A 106 3.18 -33.57 -2.11
CA THR A 106 3.60 -33.85 -3.50
C THR A 106 4.07 -32.61 -4.26
N SER A 107 4.07 -31.42 -3.66
CA SER A 107 4.41 -30.16 -4.34
C SER A 107 5.08 -29.17 -3.40
N GLY A 108 5.51 -28.02 -3.91
CA GLY A 108 6.10 -26.94 -3.11
C GLY A 108 5.11 -26.22 -2.18
N GLY A 109 3.86 -26.68 -2.12
CA GLY A 109 2.79 -26.11 -1.31
C GLY A 109 1.83 -25.21 -2.09
N ARG A 110 0.99 -24.48 -1.35
CA ARG A 110 0.07 -23.44 -1.84
C ARG A 110 0.14 -22.20 -0.98
N VAL A 111 -0.34 -21.09 -1.53
CA VAL A 111 -0.60 -19.86 -0.76
C VAL A 111 -2.05 -19.43 -0.96
N SER A 112 -2.65 -18.89 0.09
CA SER A 112 -4.03 -18.42 0.08
C SER A 112 -4.13 -17.01 0.66
N ILE A 113 -5.09 -16.24 0.16
CA ILE A 113 -5.42 -14.90 0.66
C ILE A 113 -6.88 -14.87 1.15
N PRO A 114 -7.19 -14.04 2.16
CA PRO A 114 -8.55 -13.88 2.65
C PRO A 114 -9.38 -12.95 1.75
N ALA A 115 -10.70 -13.08 1.85
CA ALA A 115 -11.63 -12.09 1.33
C ALA A 115 -11.75 -10.87 2.26
N GLY A 116 -12.30 -9.76 1.74
CA GLY A 116 -12.75 -8.63 2.58
C GLY A 116 -11.71 -7.54 2.83
N VAL A 117 -10.53 -7.61 2.21
CA VAL A 117 -9.51 -6.55 2.32
C VAL A 117 -9.68 -5.57 1.15
N TYR A 118 -9.69 -4.27 1.42
CA TYR A 118 -9.74 -3.25 0.36
C TYR A 118 -8.35 -3.04 -0.24
N ILE A 119 -8.29 -3.04 -1.57
CA ILE A 119 -7.09 -2.80 -2.37
C ILE A 119 -7.38 -1.72 -3.41
N SER A 120 -6.51 -0.71 -3.49
CA SER A 120 -6.52 0.28 -4.57
C SER A 120 -5.41 -0.04 -5.58
N ILE A 121 -5.74 -0.12 -6.86
CA ILE A 121 -4.81 -0.39 -7.96
C ILE A 121 -5.28 0.26 -9.26
N GLY A 122 -4.35 0.59 -10.16
CA GLY A 122 -4.65 1.12 -11.48
C GLY A 122 -5.32 0.08 -12.39
N GLN A 123 -6.44 0.47 -12.98
CA GLN A 123 -7.07 -0.20 -14.11
C GLN A 123 -6.78 0.59 -15.38
N GLU A 124 -6.29 -0.09 -16.42
CA GLU A 124 -6.19 0.51 -17.75
C GLU A 124 -7.57 0.84 -18.32
N VAL A 125 -7.66 2.03 -18.91
CA VAL A 125 -8.83 2.55 -19.62
C VAL A 125 -8.54 2.52 -21.11
N VAL A 126 -7.37 3.03 -21.49
CA VAL A 126 -6.80 2.94 -22.84
C VAL A 126 -5.48 2.21 -22.71
N SER A 127 -5.39 1.03 -23.32
CA SER A 127 -4.22 0.14 -23.25
C SER A 127 -2.92 0.90 -23.52
N GLY A 128 -1.98 0.81 -22.59
CA GLY A 128 -0.65 1.42 -22.65
C GLY A 128 -0.63 2.95 -22.57
N ARG A 129 -1.76 3.62 -22.34
CA ARG A 129 -1.82 5.10 -22.33
C ARG A 129 -2.47 5.67 -21.08
N LEU A 130 -3.74 5.35 -20.86
CA LEU A 130 -4.54 5.95 -19.79
C LEU A 130 -5.01 4.85 -18.85
N GLY A 131 -4.95 5.12 -17.55
CA GLY A 131 -5.53 4.27 -16.54
C GLY A 131 -6.17 5.10 -15.43
N ARG A 132 -6.88 4.46 -14.53
CA ARG A 132 -7.44 5.10 -13.33
C ARG A 132 -7.27 4.20 -12.13
N SER A 133 -7.01 4.77 -10.96
CA SER A 133 -7.02 4.00 -9.72
C SER A 133 -8.46 3.60 -9.37
N ARG A 134 -8.68 2.32 -9.03
CA ARG A 134 -9.94 1.83 -8.50
C ARG A 134 -9.71 1.03 -7.24
N THR A 135 -10.72 1.06 -6.36
CA THR A 135 -10.75 0.24 -5.16
C THR A 135 -11.54 -1.03 -5.41
N TYR A 136 -10.97 -2.16 -5.03
CA TYR A 136 -11.54 -3.49 -5.08
C TYR A 136 -11.55 -4.10 -3.69
N VAL A 137 -12.44 -5.07 -3.47
CA VAL A 137 -12.42 -5.93 -2.28
C VAL A 137 -11.83 -7.27 -2.67
N THR A 138 -10.88 -7.79 -1.90
CA THR A 138 -10.33 -9.12 -2.14
C THR A 138 -11.42 -10.18 -2.03
N ALA A 139 -11.41 -11.14 -2.95
CA ALA A 139 -12.09 -12.41 -2.79
C ALA A 139 -11.11 -13.43 -2.22
N ALA A 140 -11.63 -14.46 -1.54
CA ALA A 140 -10.80 -15.58 -1.13
C ALA A 140 -10.19 -16.23 -2.37
N TRP A 141 -8.88 -16.42 -2.36
CA TRP A 141 -8.14 -16.98 -3.49
C TRP A 141 -7.04 -17.90 -2.98
N SER A 142 -6.73 -18.93 -3.77
CA SER A 142 -5.63 -19.86 -3.51
C SER A 142 -4.87 -20.13 -4.80
N SER A 143 -3.55 -20.25 -4.70
CA SER A 143 -2.71 -20.63 -5.82
C SER A 143 -2.99 -22.06 -6.26
N ALA A 144 -2.60 -22.38 -7.50
CA ALA A 144 -2.32 -23.76 -7.88
C ALA A 144 -1.14 -24.33 -7.05
N ASP A 145 -0.93 -25.63 -7.14
CA ASP A 145 0.25 -26.29 -6.57
C ASP A 145 1.53 -25.66 -7.13
N LEU A 146 2.37 -25.17 -6.22
CA LEU A 146 3.63 -24.54 -6.59
C LEU A 146 4.69 -25.62 -6.82
N LEU A 147 5.65 -25.33 -7.72
CA LEU A 147 6.80 -26.21 -7.88
C LEU A 147 7.66 -26.17 -6.60
N PRO A 148 8.26 -27.30 -6.17
CA PRO A 148 9.21 -27.30 -5.08
C PRO A 148 10.49 -26.54 -5.45
N SER A 149 11.23 -26.07 -4.43
CA SER A 149 12.52 -25.40 -4.59
C SER A 149 12.51 -24.24 -5.59
N ALA A 150 11.45 -23.44 -5.58
CA ALA A 150 11.22 -22.38 -6.55
C ALA A 150 10.92 -21.04 -5.86
N SER A 151 11.17 -19.96 -6.60
CA SER A 151 10.91 -18.58 -6.20
C SER A 151 9.75 -18.03 -7.03
N TYR A 152 8.68 -17.64 -6.33
CA TYR A 152 7.48 -17.06 -6.91
C TYR A 152 7.20 -15.69 -6.30
N PHE A 153 6.48 -14.87 -7.05
CA PHE A 153 5.88 -13.65 -6.58
C PHE A 153 4.37 -13.79 -6.69
N LEU A 154 3.69 -13.59 -5.56
CA LEU A 154 2.24 -13.44 -5.54
C LEU A 154 1.93 -12.01 -5.97
N ARG A 155 1.11 -11.86 -6.99
CA ARG A 155 0.83 -10.57 -7.63
C ARG A 155 -0.66 -10.39 -7.86
N ALA A 156 -1.08 -9.15 -8.06
CA ALA A 156 -2.45 -8.80 -8.39
C ALA A 156 -2.50 -7.71 -9.46
N GLN A 157 -3.42 -7.86 -10.42
CA GLN A 157 -3.67 -6.87 -11.46
C GLN A 157 -5.17 -6.85 -11.82
N VAL A 158 -5.61 -5.83 -12.55
CA VAL A 158 -6.99 -5.77 -13.05
C VAL A 158 -7.06 -6.37 -14.45
N ILE A 159 -7.86 -7.43 -14.61
CA ILE A 159 -8.12 -8.12 -15.88
C ILE A 159 -9.63 -8.14 -16.10
N GLY A 160 -10.10 -7.68 -17.26
CA GLY A 160 -11.54 -7.64 -17.56
C GLY A 160 -12.38 -6.84 -16.56
N GLY A 161 -11.78 -5.85 -15.89
CA GLY A 161 -12.43 -5.05 -14.85
C GLY A 161 -12.47 -5.70 -13.46
N ALA A 162 -11.91 -6.90 -13.28
CA ALA A 162 -11.86 -7.60 -12.01
C ALA A 162 -10.43 -7.69 -11.45
N LEU A 163 -10.30 -7.61 -10.12
CA LEU A 163 -9.04 -7.86 -9.43
C LEU A 163 -8.67 -9.35 -9.57
N THR A 164 -7.52 -9.64 -10.16
CA THR A 164 -7.03 -10.99 -10.43
C THR A 164 -5.71 -11.22 -9.72
N PHE A 165 -5.67 -12.22 -8.85
CA PHE A 165 -4.47 -12.68 -8.17
C PHE A 165 -3.82 -13.80 -8.97
N TYR A 166 -2.49 -13.80 -9.03
CA TYR A 166 -1.73 -14.79 -9.76
C TYR A 166 -0.33 -15.00 -9.17
N MET A 167 0.27 -16.13 -9.50
CA MET A 167 1.67 -16.42 -9.17
C MET A 167 2.52 -16.17 -10.42
N GLN A 168 3.75 -15.70 -10.25
CA GLN A 168 4.73 -15.64 -11.34
C GLN A 168 6.11 -16.01 -10.79
N ARG A 169 6.84 -16.90 -11.44
CA ARG A 169 8.22 -17.22 -11.04
C ARG A 169 9.16 -16.07 -11.37
N GLY A 170 10.21 -15.89 -10.58
CA GLY A 170 11.15 -14.81 -10.81
C GLY A 170 12.28 -14.73 -9.79
N SER A 171 13.17 -13.78 -10.05
CA SER A 171 14.23 -13.35 -9.16
C SER A 171 13.88 -11.99 -8.55
N LEU A 172 14.34 -11.72 -7.33
CA LEU A 172 14.11 -10.44 -6.62
C LEU A 172 14.63 -9.20 -7.37
N TYR A 173 15.47 -9.41 -8.38
CA TYR A 173 16.11 -8.38 -9.18
C TYR A 173 15.57 -8.30 -10.61
N ASP A 174 14.45 -8.97 -10.89
CA ASP A 174 13.79 -8.86 -12.21
C ASP A 174 13.40 -7.40 -12.50
N LEU A 175 13.63 -6.97 -13.73
CA LEU A 175 13.25 -5.63 -14.20
C LEU A 175 11.73 -5.53 -14.34
N SER A 176 11.20 -4.34 -14.06
CA SER A 176 9.80 -4.04 -14.36
C SER A 176 9.53 -4.19 -15.87
N PRO A 177 8.52 -4.97 -16.28
CA PRO A 177 8.13 -5.06 -17.69
C PRO A 177 7.69 -3.71 -18.25
N GLU A 178 7.89 -3.47 -19.54
CA GLU A 178 7.42 -2.24 -20.22
C GLU A 178 5.90 -2.06 -20.15
N SER A 179 5.16 -3.17 -20.13
CA SER A 179 3.70 -3.19 -19.93
C SER A 179 3.28 -2.78 -18.52
N LEU A 180 4.24 -2.66 -17.59
CA LEU A 180 4.05 -2.50 -16.15
C LEU A 180 3.24 -3.65 -15.52
N LYS A 181 3.01 -4.75 -16.24
CA LYS A 181 2.19 -5.89 -15.82
C LYS A 181 2.99 -7.17 -15.88
N GLY A 182 2.81 -8.02 -14.87
CA GLY A 182 3.41 -9.34 -14.86
C GLY A 182 2.64 -10.30 -15.77
N THR A 183 3.27 -11.45 -16.02
CA THR A 183 2.66 -12.53 -16.80
C THR A 183 2.03 -13.52 -15.84
N VAL A 184 0.71 -13.70 -15.94
CA VAL A 184 -0.04 -14.68 -15.15
C VAL A 184 0.58 -16.06 -15.30
N ASN A 185 1.03 -16.65 -14.18
CA ASN A 185 1.70 -17.96 -14.14
C ASN A 185 2.98 -18.05 -15.00
N GLY A 186 3.61 -16.91 -15.28
CA GLY A 186 4.86 -16.83 -16.04
C GLY A 186 6.01 -17.61 -15.37
N ALA A 187 6.91 -18.14 -16.20
CA ALA A 187 8.04 -18.95 -15.76
C ALA A 187 9.24 -18.14 -15.23
N SER A 188 9.25 -16.83 -15.46
CA SER A 188 10.31 -15.89 -15.07
C SER A 188 9.77 -14.45 -15.02
N GLY A 189 10.57 -13.49 -14.54
CA GLY A 189 10.25 -12.07 -14.61
C GLY A 189 9.22 -11.59 -13.60
N GLY A 190 8.89 -12.38 -12.58
CA GLY A 190 7.87 -12.05 -11.58
C GLY A 190 8.34 -11.12 -10.47
N GLY A 191 9.65 -10.93 -10.29
CA GLY A 191 10.19 -10.32 -9.08
C GLY A 191 10.45 -8.82 -9.10
N PHE A 192 9.80 -8.08 -9.99
CA PHE A 192 9.84 -6.62 -10.02
C PHE A 192 8.92 -5.99 -8.96
N ALA A 193 9.19 -4.73 -8.60
CA ALA A 193 8.38 -3.99 -7.62
C ALA A 193 6.93 -3.78 -8.09
N SER A 194 6.04 -3.39 -7.17
CA SER A 194 4.70 -2.95 -7.57
C SER A 194 4.79 -1.77 -8.54
N THR A 195 3.99 -1.81 -9.59
CA THR A 195 3.78 -0.72 -10.54
C THR A 195 2.37 -0.17 -10.35
N PRO A 196 1.99 0.94 -10.99
CA PRO A 196 0.61 1.42 -10.91
C PRO A 196 -0.45 0.43 -11.40
N LEU A 197 -0.09 -0.53 -12.28
CA LEU A 197 -1.01 -1.48 -12.89
C LEU A 197 -0.92 -2.90 -12.31
N ASP A 198 0.10 -3.17 -11.50
CA ASP A 198 0.40 -4.50 -11.02
C ASP A 198 1.03 -4.45 -9.62
N MET A 199 0.35 -5.06 -8.66
CA MET A 199 0.78 -5.07 -7.26
C MET A 199 1.54 -6.36 -6.96
N CYS A 200 2.78 -6.25 -6.47
CA CYS A 200 3.48 -7.35 -5.84
C CYS A 200 3.04 -7.46 -4.38
N LEU A 201 2.56 -8.63 -3.96
CA LEU A 201 2.01 -8.88 -2.63
C LEU A 201 2.99 -9.63 -1.72
N ALA A 202 3.76 -10.56 -2.28
CA ALA A 202 4.78 -11.30 -1.53
C ALA A 202 5.80 -11.96 -2.46
N TRP A 203 7.00 -12.12 -1.93
CA TRP A 203 7.96 -13.10 -2.40
C TRP A 203 7.75 -14.43 -1.65
N VAL A 204 7.46 -15.48 -2.41
CA VAL A 204 7.12 -16.83 -1.94
C VAL A 204 8.25 -17.78 -2.35
N MET A 205 8.92 -18.37 -1.37
CA MET A 205 9.95 -19.38 -1.60
C MET A 205 9.44 -20.74 -1.16
N THR A 206 9.45 -21.71 -2.06
CA THR A 206 9.00 -23.07 -1.78
C THR A 206 10.18 -23.98 -1.43
N GLY A 207 9.96 -24.88 -0.47
CA GLY A 207 10.93 -25.89 -0.06
C GLY A 207 10.76 -27.20 -0.84
N ALA A 208 11.28 -28.29 -0.26
CA ALA A 208 10.97 -29.64 -0.72
C ALA A 208 9.47 -29.98 -0.48
N PRO A 209 8.91 -30.97 -1.19
CA PRO A 209 7.55 -31.43 -0.93
C PRO A 209 7.29 -31.74 0.55
N GLY A 210 6.12 -31.34 1.04
CA GLY A 210 5.74 -31.42 2.46
C GLY A 210 6.23 -30.25 3.32
N SER A 211 7.04 -29.33 2.79
CA SER A 211 7.49 -28.13 3.52
C SER A 211 6.50 -26.98 3.36
N LEU A 212 6.40 -26.11 4.37
CA LEU A 212 5.63 -24.87 4.26
C LEU A 212 6.38 -23.86 3.37
N PRO A 213 5.69 -23.22 2.40
CA PRO A 213 6.24 -22.05 1.71
C PRO A 213 6.64 -20.96 2.70
N THR A 214 7.82 -20.38 2.48
CA THR A 214 8.26 -19.17 3.18
C THR A 214 7.68 -17.94 2.49
N ILE A 215 7.01 -17.07 3.24
CA ILE A 215 6.36 -15.87 2.73
C ILE A 215 7.09 -14.63 3.23
N ARG A 216 7.51 -13.76 2.32
CA ARG A 216 7.99 -12.40 2.62
C ARG A 216 7.03 -11.41 1.97
N THR A 217 6.14 -10.86 2.78
CA THR A 217 5.11 -9.90 2.36
C THR A 217 5.72 -8.58 1.90
N ILE A 218 5.15 -8.02 0.83
CA ILE A 218 5.52 -6.71 0.30
C ILE A 218 4.56 -5.65 0.85
N TYR A 219 5.13 -4.55 1.32
CA TYR A 219 4.40 -3.37 1.78
C TYR A 219 3.83 -2.58 0.59
N ASN A 220 2.55 -2.22 0.59
CA ASN A 220 1.92 -1.52 -0.54
C ASN A 220 1.17 -0.28 -0.04
N ARG A 221 1.79 0.90 -0.21
CA ARG A 221 1.22 2.21 0.09
C ARG A 221 1.48 3.17 -1.07
N ALA A 222 0.61 4.17 -1.21
CA ALA A 222 0.78 5.26 -2.18
C ALA A 222 2.11 6.01 -2.02
N GLN A 223 2.60 6.11 -0.77
CA GLN A 223 3.94 6.56 -0.44
C GLN A 223 4.59 5.53 0.48
N LEU A 224 5.84 5.16 0.21
CA LEU A 224 6.60 4.19 1.01
C LEU A 224 7.16 4.79 2.30
N THR A 225 6.39 5.70 2.90
CA THR A 225 6.71 6.41 4.13
C THR A 225 5.90 5.85 5.30
N TRP A 226 6.49 5.95 6.48
CA TRP A 226 5.93 5.56 7.76
C TRP A 226 6.38 6.57 8.80
N SER A 227 5.46 7.04 9.65
CA SER A 227 5.82 7.91 10.76
C SER A 227 5.15 7.47 12.04
N GLN A 228 5.80 7.73 13.16
CA GLN A 228 5.28 7.45 14.49
C GLN A 228 5.89 8.39 15.51
N THR A 229 5.06 8.84 16.46
CA THR A 229 5.52 9.51 17.69
C THR A 229 5.48 8.51 18.84
N VAL A 230 6.57 8.41 19.61
CA VAL A 230 6.71 7.47 20.74
C VAL A 230 6.91 8.19 22.06
N ASN A 231 6.39 7.59 23.13
CA ASN A 231 6.47 8.08 24.50
C ASN A 231 6.76 6.91 25.47
N GLY A 232 7.50 7.18 26.55
CA GLY A 232 7.86 6.18 27.55
C GLY A 232 9.00 5.27 27.11
N THR A 233 8.87 3.97 27.38
CA THR A 233 9.89 2.95 27.06
C THR A 233 9.24 1.80 26.29
N GLY A 234 9.87 1.36 25.19
CA GLY A 234 9.32 0.32 24.34
C GLY A 234 10.13 0.08 23.07
N VAL A 235 9.48 -0.53 22.07
CA VAL A 235 10.08 -0.85 20.78
C VAL A 235 9.12 -0.45 19.65
N VAL A 236 9.68 0.09 18.56
CA VAL A 236 9.00 0.27 17.28
C VAL A 236 9.71 -0.52 16.20
N TYR A 237 8.99 -0.86 15.13
CA TYR A 237 9.54 -1.65 14.03
C TYR A 237 9.47 -0.88 12.73
N LEU A 238 10.62 -0.55 12.17
CA LEU A 238 10.72 0.13 10.88
C LEU A 238 10.31 -0.85 9.78
N PRO A 239 9.26 -0.56 8.99
CA PRO A 239 8.82 -1.46 7.93
C PRO A 239 9.95 -1.77 6.93
N LEU A 240 10.10 -3.03 6.54
CA LEU A 240 11.04 -3.48 5.51
C LEU A 240 10.35 -4.48 4.58
N ASP A 241 10.75 -4.51 3.32
CA ASP A 241 10.33 -5.53 2.37
C ASP A 241 11.49 -5.93 1.43
N PRO A 242 11.39 -7.10 0.78
CA PRO A 242 12.39 -7.59 -0.18
C PRO A 242 12.74 -6.64 -1.35
N HIS A 243 11.86 -5.70 -1.72
CA HIS A 243 12.15 -4.77 -2.81
C HIS A 243 12.91 -3.53 -2.36
N ALA A 244 13.01 -3.26 -1.06
CA ALA A 244 13.85 -2.17 -0.56
C ALA A 244 15.30 -2.28 -1.10
N ARG A 245 15.88 -1.18 -1.53
CA ARG A 245 17.28 -1.06 -1.98
C ARG A 245 18.03 -0.08 -1.11
N ALA A 246 17.33 0.98 -0.69
CA ALA A 246 17.79 1.90 0.33
C ALA A 246 16.64 2.30 1.24
N ALA A 247 16.97 2.99 2.32
CA ALA A 247 15.97 3.62 3.19
C ALA A 247 16.55 4.82 3.92
N ARG A 248 15.66 5.66 4.45
CA ARG A 248 15.99 6.84 5.23
C ARG A 248 15.13 6.91 6.49
N LEU A 249 15.75 7.15 7.64
CA LEU A 249 15.09 7.52 8.88
C LEU A 249 15.43 8.97 9.23
N VAL A 250 14.46 9.73 9.69
CA VAL A 250 14.68 10.93 10.50
C VAL A 250 14.05 10.69 11.86
N ALA A 251 14.83 10.83 12.93
CA ALA A 251 14.36 10.72 14.30
C ALA A 251 14.67 12.02 15.05
N GLY A 252 13.67 12.64 15.68
CA GLY A 252 13.84 13.88 16.43
C GLY A 252 13.25 13.78 17.83
N ASN A 253 13.95 14.32 18.81
CA ASN A 253 13.50 14.50 20.18
C ASN A 253 13.48 16.00 20.53
N PRO A 254 12.48 16.76 20.04
CA PRO A 254 12.44 18.20 20.25
C PRO A 254 12.02 18.61 21.68
N THR A 255 11.46 17.68 22.45
CA THR A 255 10.99 17.93 23.83
C THR A 255 11.51 16.82 24.75
N PRO A 256 12.77 16.89 25.20
CA PRO A 256 13.39 15.85 25.99
C PRO A 256 12.78 15.76 27.39
N SER A 257 12.98 14.62 28.05
CA SER A 257 12.56 14.46 29.43
C SER A 257 13.33 15.42 30.35
N PRO A 258 12.65 16.12 31.28
CA PRO A 258 13.29 17.04 32.21
C PRO A 258 13.95 16.33 33.40
N SER A 259 13.74 15.02 33.55
CA SER A 259 14.20 14.25 34.70
C SER A 259 14.91 12.95 34.33
N ALA A 260 14.97 12.59 33.06
CA ALA A 260 15.61 11.37 32.59
C ALA A 260 16.25 11.56 31.21
N VAL A 261 17.24 10.73 30.92
CA VAL A 261 17.90 10.69 29.62
C VAL A 261 17.04 9.89 28.64
N THR A 262 16.67 10.52 27.52
CA THR A 262 15.95 9.86 26.42
C THR A 262 16.93 9.11 25.53
N SER A 263 16.67 7.84 25.22
CA SER A 263 17.49 7.10 24.25
C SER A 263 16.65 6.49 23.14
N LEU A 264 17.26 6.37 21.96
CA LEU A 264 16.77 5.63 20.81
C LEU A 264 17.95 4.81 20.27
N ALA A 265 17.77 3.50 20.12
CA ALA A 265 18.82 2.62 19.66
C ALA A 265 18.22 1.44 18.89
N PHE A 266 18.91 0.96 17.85
CA PHE A 266 18.54 -0.32 17.26
C PHE A 266 18.69 -1.45 18.29
N VAL A 267 17.88 -2.49 18.15
CA VAL A 267 18.10 -3.73 18.91
C VAL A 267 19.41 -4.38 18.44
N GLN A 268 20.26 -4.81 19.37
CA GLN A 268 21.61 -5.35 19.07
C GLN A 268 21.58 -6.66 18.27
N ALA A 269 20.50 -7.45 18.37
CA ALA A 269 20.38 -8.72 17.68
C ALA A 269 20.55 -8.59 16.14
N GLY A 270 21.45 -9.40 15.59
CA GLY A 270 21.72 -9.47 14.15
C GLY A 270 22.70 -8.41 13.61
N TRP A 271 23.22 -7.49 14.44
CA TRP A 271 24.32 -6.63 14.01
C TRP A 271 25.62 -7.43 13.96
N VAL A 272 26.35 -7.30 12.85
CA VAL A 272 27.62 -8.02 12.63
C VAL A 272 28.84 -7.13 12.87
N GLY A 273 28.63 -5.82 13.00
CA GLY A 273 29.64 -4.86 13.36
C GLY A 273 29.12 -3.43 13.26
N GLY A 274 29.72 -2.53 14.02
CA GLY A 274 29.40 -1.12 13.98
C GLY A 274 30.44 -0.29 14.72
N ASN A 275 30.44 1.01 14.46
CA ASN A 275 31.26 1.97 15.18
C ASN A 275 30.57 3.32 15.19
N TYR A 276 31.05 4.19 16.07
CA TYR A 276 30.71 5.60 16.02
C TYR A 276 31.89 6.45 16.43
N SER A 277 31.88 7.68 15.93
CA SER A 277 32.77 8.75 16.35
C SER A 277 31.92 9.92 16.78
N TYR A 278 32.39 10.69 17.75
CA TYR A 278 31.69 11.87 18.21
C TYR A 278 32.65 13.04 18.45
N LEU A 279 32.10 14.24 18.32
CA LEU A 279 32.78 15.51 18.57
C LEU A 279 31.91 16.32 19.51
N SER A 280 32.53 16.96 20.49
CA SER A 280 31.88 17.96 21.35
C SER A 280 32.77 19.20 21.45
N PRO A 281 32.20 20.41 21.51
CA PRO A 281 32.97 21.65 21.72
C PRO A 281 33.81 21.65 23.00
N ALA A 282 33.43 20.85 24.00
CA ALA A 282 34.19 20.69 25.24
C ALA A 282 35.43 19.76 25.09
N LEU A 283 35.54 19.01 24.00
CA LEU A 283 36.62 18.06 23.77
C LEU A 283 37.71 18.60 22.85
N GLN A 284 38.97 18.33 23.19
CA GLN A 284 40.13 18.70 22.37
C GLN A 284 40.46 17.67 21.27
N SER A 285 39.74 16.56 21.21
CA SER A 285 39.95 15.47 20.26
C SER A 285 38.65 14.74 19.92
N ILE A 286 38.58 14.15 18.72
CA ILE A 286 37.46 13.31 18.30
C ILE A 286 37.48 12.01 19.10
N GLY A 287 36.35 11.68 19.73
CA GLY A 287 36.15 10.37 20.34
C GLY A 287 35.83 9.34 19.27
N ASN A 288 36.49 8.19 19.29
CA ASN A 288 36.25 7.10 18.33
C ASN A 288 36.06 5.77 19.07
N GLN A 289 34.99 5.04 18.73
CA GLN A 289 34.63 3.77 19.33
C GLN A 289 34.61 2.66 18.28
N ALA A 290 35.81 2.31 17.80
CA ALA A 290 36.02 1.29 16.77
C ALA A 290 35.91 -0.16 17.28
N GLY A 291 35.80 -0.38 18.60
CA GLY A 291 35.71 -1.71 19.21
C GLY A 291 34.48 -2.52 18.78
N GLY A 292 33.49 -1.88 18.15
CA GLY A 292 32.27 -2.56 17.72
C GLY A 292 32.40 -3.45 16.50
N TRP A 293 33.59 -3.59 15.91
CA TRP A 293 33.90 -4.60 14.90
C TRP A 293 34.39 -5.94 15.50
N SER A 294 34.94 -5.92 16.72
CA SER A 294 35.37 -7.13 17.45
C SER A 294 34.33 -7.61 18.46
N SER A 295 33.51 -6.70 18.99
CA SER A 295 32.32 -7.00 19.79
C SER A 295 31.11 -6.31 19.14
N PRO A 296 30.29 -6.99 18.34
CA PRO A 296 29.31 -6.35 17.47
C PRO A 296 28.38 -5.37 18.20
N TYR A 297 28.48 -4.08 17.83
CA TYR A 297 27.55 -3.02 18.21
C TYR A 297 26.61 -2.67 17.05
N MET A 298 25.44 -2.13 17.38
CA MET A 298 24.55 -1.54 16.38
C MET A 298 25.05 -0.17 15.88
N CYS A 299 24.56 0.25 14.72
CA CYS A 299 24.57 1.66 14.35
C CYS A 299 23.89 2.48 15.48
N VAL A 300 24.50 3.55 15.94
CA VAL A 300 23.98 4.38 17.02
C VAL A 300 23.02 5.42 16.43
N LEU A 301 21.81 5.51 16.99
CA LEU A 301 20.79 6.47 16.59
C LEU A 301 20.88 7.74 17.43
N PHE A 302 20.66 7.62 18.74
CA PHE A 302 20.85 8.67 19.75
C PHE A 302 21.91 8.25 20.76
N SER A 303 22.76 9.20 21.16
CA SER A 303 23.74 9.09 22.23
C SER A 303 23.52 10.15 23.30
N ASN A 304 22.26 10.50 23.61
CA ASN A 304 22.01 11.44 24.69
C ASN A 304 22.53 10.83 26.01
N ASN A 305 23.40 11.58 26.70
CA ASN A 305 23.94 11.24 28.00
C ASN A 305 23.61 12.30 29.08
N VAL A 306 22.95 13.41 28.71
CA VAL A 306 22.55 14.50 29.61
C VAL A 306 21.03 14.80 29.55
N VAL A 307 20.43 14.92 30.72
CA VAL A 307 19.01 15.30 30.85
C VAL A 307 18.79 16.69 30.21
N ASN A 308 17.68 16.86 29.50
CA ASN A 308 17.31 18.03 28.68
C ASN A 308 17.96 18.15 27.31
N ASP A 309 18.73 17.16 26.86
CA ASP A 309 19.32 17.25 25.52
C ASP A 309 18.31 16.90 24.41
N VAL A 310 18.12 17.85 23.49
CA VAL A 310 17.38 17.65 22.25
C VAL A 310 18.29 16.97 21.23
N THR A 311 17.72 16.03 20.48
CA THR A 311 18.47 15.31 19.45
C THR A 311 17.74 15.32 18.12
N VAL A 312 18.52 15.35 17.04
CA VAL A 312 18.05 14.99 15.71
C VAL A 312 19.04 14.05 15.07
N SER A 313 18.53 12.95 14.51
CA SER A 313 19.32 11.97 13.79
C SER A 313 18.75 11.72 12.42
N THR A 314 19.64 11.60 11.45
CA THR A 314 19.34 11.11 10.11
C THR A 314 20.08 9.82 9.89
N VAL A 315 19.36 8.80 9.44
CA VAL A 315 19.92 7.49 9.13
C VAL A 315 19.65 7.20 7.68
N THR A 316 20.63 6.60 7.01
CA THR A 316 20.40 5.97 5.72
C THR A 316 20.90 4.55 5.75
N ALA A 317 20.23 3.70 4.98
CA ALA A 317 20.55 2.29 4.86
C ALA A 317 20.59 1.89 3.39
N SER A 318 21.43 0.90 3.08
CA SER A 318 21.41 0.17 1.80
C SER A 318 21.25 -1.32 2.09
N PHE A 319 20.49 -2.01 1.25
CA PHE A 319 20.10 -3.40 1.46
C PHE A 319 20.68 -4.31 0.38
N ASP A 320 21.44 -5.31 0.80
CA ASP A 320 21.90 -6.43 -0.02
C ASP A 320 21.17 -7.71 0.41
N HIS A 321 20.02 -7.93 -0.24
CA HIS A 321 19.20 -9.12 0.02
C HIS A 321 19.84 -10.43 -0.45
N SER A 322 20.85 -10.38 -1.33
CA SER A 322 21.56 -11.57 -1.80
C SER A 322 22.48 -12.12 -0.71
N GLN A 323 23.09 -11.22 0.05
CA GLN A 323 23.92 -11.55 1.21
C GLN A 323 23.15 -11.54 2.53
N SER A 324 21.85 -11.21 2.49
CA SER A 324 21.03 -10.98 3.67
C SER A 324 21.68 -9.99 4.63
N ARG A 325 22.16 -8.86 4.10
CA ARG A 325 22.85 -7.81 4.86
C ARG A 325 22.37 -6.41 4.49
N SER A 326 22.63 -5.46 5.37
CA SER A 326 22.47 -4.03 5.10
C SER A 326 23.59 -3.23 5.73
N LEU A 327 23.96 -2.13 5.06
CA LEU A 327 24.91 -1.14 5.55
C LEU A 327 24.14 0.11 5.98
N TRP A 328 24.47 0.62 7.16
CA TRP A 328 23.79 1.73 7.82
C TRP A 328 24.79 2.84 8.13
N GLN A 329 24.32 4.07 8.04
CA GLN A 329 25.02 5.25 8.56
C GLN A 329 24.04 6.17 9.27
N CYS A 330 24.49 6.82 10.35
CA CYS A 330 23.73 7.77 11.14
C CYS A 330 24.54 9.05 11.35
N PHE A 331 23.90 10.20 11.19
CA PHE A 331 24.40 11.51 11.59
C PHE A 331 23.45 12.07 12.63
N GLN A 332 24.00 12.43 13.80
CA GLN A 332 23.23 12.95 14.91
C GLN A 332 23.82 14.29 15.37
N ALA A 333 22.93 15.19 15.78
CA ALA A 333 23.28 16.43 16.46
C ALA A 333 22.48 16.56 17.77
N GLU A 334 23.16 17.04 18.80
CA GLU A 334 22.66 17.25 20.15
C GLU A 334 22.83 18.70 20.61
N HIS A 335 21.92 19.18 21.45
CA HIS A 335 22.06 20.42 22.20
C HIS A 335 21.22 20.36 23.47
N THR A 336 21.66 21.01 24.57
CA THR A 336 20.79 21.15 25.75
C THR A 336 19.67 22.15 25.48
N LEU A 337 18.42 21.75 25.66
CA LEU A 337 17.27 22.62 25.45
C LEU A 337 17.36 23.89 26.32
N GLY A 338 17.38 25.05 25.66
CA GLY A 338 17.41 26.36 26.32
C GLY A 338 18.80 26.81 26.78
N ALA A 339 19.86 26.04 26.50
CA ALA A 339 21.22 26.49 26.74
C ALA A 339 21.61 27.61 25.75
N THR A 340 22.51 28.48 26.20
CA THR A 340 23.13 29.53 25.37
C THR A 340 24.62 29.27 25.13
N THR A 341 25.14 28.15 25.63
CA THR A 341 26.50 27.66 25.43
C THR A 341 26.46 26.28 24.78
N ALA A 342 27.60 25.85 24.25
CA ALA A 342 27.73 24.61 23.49
C ALA A 342 28.43 23.48 24.29
N ASP A 343 28.44 23.60 25.62
CA ASP A 343 29.24 22.73 26.50
C ASP A 343 28.75 21.28 26.49
N SER A 344 27.46 21.07 26.21
CA SER A 344 26.81 19.76 26.05
C SER A 344 26.57 19.36 24.60
N ASP A 345 26.94 20.21 23.64
CA ASP A 345 26.69 19.91 22.23
C ASP A 345 27.53 18.70 21.81
N GLU A 346 26.90 17.80 21.06
CA GLU A 346 27.53 16.62 20.49
C GLU A 346 27.13 16.48 19.01
N LEU A 347 28.11 16.13 18.18
CA LEU A 347 27.89 15.61 16.84
C LEU A 347 28.37 14.16 16.82
N LEU A 348 27.51 13.25 16.38
CA LEU A 348 27.84 11.83 16.24
C LEU A 348 27.71 11.36 14.79
N LEU A 349 28.71 10.59 14.36
CA LEU A 349 28.71 9.82 13.13
C LEU A 349 28.80 8.34 13.48
N SER A 350 27.81 7.54 13.09
CA SER A 350 27.84 6.09 13.28
C SER A 350 27.64 5.34 11.99
N MET A 351 28.17 4.13 11.93
CA MET A 351 27.85 3.16 10.90
C MET A 351 27.70 1.77 11.50
N GLY A 352 27.05 0.88 10.75
CA GLY A 352 27.06 -0.53 11.08
C GLY A 352 26.54 -1.41 9.97
N ILE A 353 26.80 -2.71 10.11
CA ILE A 353 26.30 -3.74 9.22
C ILE A 353 25.33 -4.60 10.02
N LYS A 354 24.12 -4.78 9.50
CA LYS A 354 23.13 -5.69 10.05
C LYS A 354 22.98 -6.90 9.14
N GLY A 355 23.10 -8.09 9.72
CA GLY A 355 22.60 -9.32 9.13
C GLY A 355 21.08 -9.38 9.25
N HIS A 356 20.41 -9.60 8.13
CA HIS A 356 18.98 -9.83 8.08
C HIS A 356 18.71 -11.29 8.39
N GLN A 357 18.02 -11.53 9.50
CA GLN A 357 17.40 -12.83 9.72
C GLN A 357 16.16 -12.87 8.84
N ALA A 358 16.28 -13.63 7.76
CA ALA A 358 15.47 -13.56 6.54
C ALA A 358 13.94 -13.72 6.68
N LEU A 359 13.41 -13.90 7.89
CA LEU A 359 11.98 -14.04 8.18
C LEU A 359 11.45 -12.86 9.00
N THR A 360 12.06 -12.55 10.15
CA THR A 360 11.52 -11.56 11.10
C THR A 360 11.63 -10.13 10.60
N ASP A 361 12.74 -9.75 9.96
CA ASP A 361 12.95 -8.36 9.53
C ASP A 361 11.97 -7.97 8.41
N TYR A 362 11.63 -8.89 7.49
CA TYR A 362 10.66 -8.61 6.43
C TYR A 362 9.20 -8.70 6.89
N SER A 363 8.90 -9.54 7.88
CA SER A 363 7.53 -9.69 8.39
C SER A 363 7.18 -8.63 9.43
N VAL A 364 8.07 -8.38 10.39
CA VAL A 364 7.83 -7.50 11.55
C VAL A 364 8.45 -6.13 11.32
N GLY A 365 9.62 -6.05 10.68
CA GLY A 365 10.41 -4.83 10.51
C GLY A 365 11.67 -4.80 11.37
N ILE A 366 12.44 -3.72 11.25
CA ILE A 366 13.70 -3.54 11.98
C ILE A 366 13.42 -2.85 13.30
N ALA A 367 13.74 -3.53 14.40
CA ALA A 367 13.43 -3.07 15.74
C ALA A 367 14.31 -1.90 16.20
N VAL A 368 13.68 -0.87 16.76
CA VAL A 368 14.27 0.28 17.39
C VAL A 368 13.69 0.43 18.79
N ASN A 369 14.54 0.30 19.81
CA ASN A 369 14.18 0.54 21.20
C ASN A 369 14.20 2.03 21.50
N PHE A 370 13.25 2.48 22.31
CA PHE A 370 13.23 3.81 22.90
C PHE A 370 13.07 3.71 24.41
N THR A 371 13.70 4.62 25.15
CA THR A 371 13.60 4.70 26.62
C THR A 371 13.40 6.14 27.04
N ASN A 372 12.53 6.38 28.02
CA ASN A 372 12.19 7.71 28.55
C ASN A 372 11.79 8.72 27.46
N ALA A 373 11.26 8.24 26.34
CA ALA A 373 10.88 9.08 25.22
C ALA A 373 9.74 10.04 25.61
N ILE A 374 9.86 11.29 25.18
CA ILE A 374 8.77 12.28 25.23
C ILE A 374 8.68 12.88 23.84
N ASN A 375 7.58 12.59 23.14
CA ASN A 375 7.31 13.04 21.77
C ASN A 375 8.46 12.80 20.78
N VAL A 376 9.17 11.68 20.90
CA VAL A 376 10.20 11.33 19.91
C VAL A 376 9.49 10.99 18.61
N HIS A 377 9.77 11.73 17.55
CA HIS A 377 9.15 11.57 16.24
C HIS A 377 10.08 10.81 15.30
N LEU A 378 9.57 9.73 14.71
CA LEU A 378 10.25 8.94 13.69
C LEU A 378 9.56 9.11 12.34
N SER A 379 10.34 9.29 11.27
CA SER A 379 9.89 9.29 9.88
C SER A 379 10.81 8.38 9.06
N TRP A 380 10.27 7.27 8.57
CA TRP A 380 10.95 6.23 7.83
C TRP A 380 10.44 6.17 6.39
N GLU A 381 11.35 5.99 5.44
CA GLU A 381 11.05 5.87 4.02
C GLU A 381 11.84 4.72 3.40
N LEU A 382 11.15 3.82 2.68
CA LEU A 382 11.79 2.80 1.85
C LEU A 382 11.95 3.29 0.41
N ILE A 383 13.10 2.99 -0.19
CA ILE A 383 13.45 3.30 -1.57
C ILE A 383 13.65 1.97 -2.30
N ARG A 384 12.94 1.73 -3.41
CA ARG A 384 12.94 0.47 -4.16
C ARG A 384 13.61 0.60 -5.53
#